data_AF-A0A9E2L5N6-F1
#
_entry.id   AF-A0A9E2L5N6-F1
#
_cell.length_a   1.000
_cell.length_b   1.000
_cell.length_c   1.000
_cell.angle_alpha   90.00
_cell.angle_beta   90.00
_cell.angle_gamma   90.00
#
_symmetry.space_group_name_H-M   'P 1'
#
loop_
_entity.id
_entity.type
_entity.pdbx_description
1 polymer ?
#
loop_
_entity_poly.entity_id
_entity_poly.type
_entity_poly.pdbx_seq_one_letter_code
_entity_poly.pdbx_strand_id
1 'polypeptide(L)' 'MVAPKIEQSTCEERKAYVLDSWKCLHNCEMCGKCYVLKGKDPETLYADYIDGKRSYMDITLEIRNRNY' A
#
# COMPACT_ATOMS: atom_id res chain seq x y z
N MET A 1 1.59 7.51 -10.90
CA MET A 1 0.59 6.45 -11.08
C MET A 1 -0.50 6.67 -10.04
N VAL A 2 -1.77 6.47 -10.40
CA VAL A 2 -2.91 6.65 -9.48
C VAL A 2 -3.35 5.28 -9.00
N ALA A 3 -3.69 5.15 -7.72
CA ALA A 3 -4.19 3.89 -7.18
C ALA A 3 -5.49 3.47 -7.88
N PRO A 4 -5.56 2.25 -8.43
CA PRO A 4 -6.77 1.78 -9.11
C PRO A 4 -8.00 1.81 -8.18
N LYS A 5 -9.14 2.26 -8.70
CA LYS A 5 -10.38 2.32 -7.92
C LYS A 5 -10.94 0.92 -7.72
N ILE A 6 -11.36 0.59 -6.49
CA ILE A 6 -11.92 -0.71 -6.12
C ILE A 6 -13.11 -1.14 -7.02
N GLU A 7 -13.89 -0.19 -7.52
CA GLU A 7 -15.05 -0.42 -8.40
C GLU A 7 -14.67 -0.73 -9.86
N GLN A 8 -13.46 -0.35 -10.29
CA GLN A 8 -13.03 -0.39 -11.69
C GLN A 8 -11.81 -1.30 -11.90
N SER A 9 -11.37 -2.03 -10.86
CA SER A 9 -10.17 -2.85 -10.91
C SER A 9 -10.33 -4.15 -10.16
N THR A 10 -9.62 -5.17 -10.61
CA THR A 10 -9.60 -6.50 -9.98
C THR A 10 -8.73 -6.50 -8.72
N CYS A 11 -8.89 -7.52 -7.87
CA CYS A 11 -8.02 -7.70 -6.71
C CYS A 11 -6.56 -7.92 -7.12
N GLU A 12 -6.33 -8.60 -8.25
CA GLU A 12 -5.00 -8.87 -8.81
C GLU A 12 -4.31 -7.59 -9.27
N GLU A 13 -5.02 -6.71 -9.99
CA GLU A 13 -4.49 -5.40 -10.39
C GLU A 13 -4.15 -4.53 -9.18
N ARG A 14 -5.02 -4.53 -8.16
CA ARG A 14 -4.80 -3.78 -6.92
C ARG A 14 -3.59 -4.31 -6.15
N LYS A 15 -3.45 -5.63 -6.06
CA LYS A 15 -2.29 -6.30 -5.45
C LYS A 15 -1.01 -5.98 -6.21
N ALA A 16 -1.01 -6.09 -7.53
CA ALA A 16 0.15 -5.75 -8.37
C ALA A 16 0.56 -4.28 -8.18
N TYR A 17 -0.42 -3.36 -8.14
CA TYR A 17 -0.18 -1.95 -7.88
C TYR A 17 0.45 -1.70 -6.51
N VAL A 18 -0.05 -2.35 -5.46
CA VAL A 18 0.50 -2.24 -4.09
C VAL A 18 1.94 -2.75 -4.09
N LEU A 19 2.18 -3.94 -4.64
CA LEU A 19 3.53 -4.52 -4.68
C LEU A 19 4.52 -3.64 -5.44
N ASP A 20 4.13 -3.09 -6.58
CA ASP A 20 4.98 -2.16 -7.35
C ASP A 20 5.21 -0.85 -6.60
N SER A 21 4.15 -0.26 -6.05
CA SER A 21 4.20 0.98 -5.25
C SER A 21 5.08 0.85 -4.02
N TRP A 22 5.09 -0.33 -3.39
CA TRP A 22 5.84 -0.61 -2.17
C TRP A 22 7.16 -1.36 -2.42
N LYS A 23 7.50 -1.64 -3.69
CA LYS A 23 8.77 -2.27 -4.07
C LYS A 23 9.95 -1.48 -3.50
N CYS A 24 10.87 -2.18 -2.87
CA CYS A 24 12.11 -1.60 -2.37
C CYS A 24 12.91 -1.05 -3.55
N LEU A 25 13.27 0.23 -3.49
CA LEU A 25 14.10 0.89 -4.50
C LEU A 25 15.58 0.84 -4.15
N HIS A 26 15.95 0.16 -3.06
CA HIS A 26 17.31 0.11 -2.50
C HIS A 26 17.95 1.47 -2.22
N ASN A 27 17.15 2.54 -2.24
CA ASN A 27 17.55 3.91 -1.98
C ASN A 27 16.76 4.43 -0.78
N CYS A 28 17.15 3.96 0.41
CA CYS A 28 16.42 4.20 1.65
C CYS A 28 16.29 5.69 2.00
N GLU A 29 17.31 6.49 1.65
CA GLU A 29 17.35 7.94 1.89
C GLU A 29 16.26 8.68 1.13
N MET A 30 15.95 8.25 -0.10
CA MET A 30 14.92 8.91 -0.92
C MET A 30 13.54 8.25 -0.80
N CYS A 31 13.45 6.94 -0.57
CA CYS A 31 12.17 6.24 -0.66
C CYS A 31 11.36 6.26 0.64
N GLY A 32 12.00 6.19 1.82
CA GLY A 32 11.31 6.18 3.13
C GLY A 32 10.29 5.07 3.35
N LYS A 33 10.12 4.13 2.41
CA LYS A 33 9.03 3.13 2.41
C LYS A 33 9.10 2.21 3.63
N CYS A 34 10.30 1.81 4.02
CA CYS A 34 10.52 0.97 5.20
C CYS A 34 10.06 1.66 6.50
N TYR A 35 10.19 2.98 6.60
CA TYR A 35 9.73 3.75 7.75
C TYR A 35 8.20 3.76 7.85
N VAL A 36 7.51 3.85 6.71
CA VAL A 36 6.04 3.79 6.67
C VAL A 36 5.53 2.37 6.94
N LEU A 37 6.14 1.35 6.34
CA LEU A 37 5.74 -0.04 6.52
C LEU A 37 6.09 -0.60 7.91
N LYS A 38 7.07 0.00 8.62
CA LYS A 38 7.59 -0.46 9.92
C LYS A 38 7.92 -1.97 9.93
N GLY A 39 8.45 -2.49 8.82
CA GLY A 39 8.80 -3.90 8.66
C GLY A 39 7.65 -4.86 8.38
N LYS A 40 6.43 -4.35 8.10
CA LYS A 40 5.29 -5.18 7.68
C LYS A 40 5.18 -5.26 6.16
N ASP A 41 4.64 -6.38 5.68
CA ASP A 41 4.34 -6.56 4.27
C ASP A 41 3.25 -5.61 3.78
N PRO A 42 3.46 -4.96 2.62
CA PRO A 42 2.46 -4.08 2.02
C PRO A 42 1.21 -4.86 1.63
N GLU A 43 1.31 -6.12 1.21
CA GLU A 43 0.13 -6.94 0.91
C GLU A 43 -0.79 -7.11 2.12
N THR A 44 -0.21 -7.35 3.29
CA THR A 44 -0.96 -7.50 4.55
C THR A 44 -1.57 -6.18 4.99
N LEU A 45 -0.83 -5.08 4.85
CA LEU A 45 -1.31 -3.75 5.23
C LEU A 45 -2.43 -3.25 4.30
N TYR A 46 -2.34 -3.55 3.00
CA TYR A 46 -3.32 -3.17 1.99
C TYR A 46 -4.34 -4.27 1.68
N ALA A 47 -4.46 -5.30 2.52
CA ALA A 47 -5.38 -6.39 2.32
C ALA A 47 -6.83 -5.90 2.13
N ASP A 48 -7.28 -4.93 2.93
CA ASP A 48 -8.62 -4.33 2.79
C ASP A 48 -8.83 -3.60 1.45
N TYR A 49 -7.77 -3.05 0.86
CA TYR A 49 -7.84 -2.40 -0.45
C TYR A 49 -7.82 -3.43 -1.58
N ILE A 50 -6.99 -4.47 -1.44
CA ILE A 50 -6.93 -5.60 -2.38
C ILE A 50 -8.28 -6.33 -2.41
N ASP A 51 -8.93 -6.50 -1.27
CA ASP A 51 -10.27 -7.11 -1.15
C ASP A 51 -11.38 -6.17 -1.63
N GLY A 52 -11.16 -4.85 -1.58
CA GLY A 52 -12.13 -3.85 -2.04
C GLY A 52 -13.06 -3.32 -0.96
N LYS A 53 -12.66 -3.48 0.31
CA LYS A 53 -13.38 -2.97 1.47
C LYS A 53 -13.14 -1.47 1.68
N ARG A 54 -11.91 -0.99 1.45
CA ARG A 54 -11.50 0.40 1.70
C ARG A 54 -10.61 0.96 0.58
N SER A 55 -10.52 2.28 0.50
CA SER A 55 -9.69 2.95 -0.50
C SER A 55 -8.20 2.96 -0.09
N TYR A 56 -7.30 3.00 -1.08
CA TYR A 56 -5.85 3.01 -0.87
C TYR A 56 -5.40 4.15 0.08
N MET A 57 -5.98 5.34 -0.07
CA MET A 57 -5.61 6.52 0.73
C MET A 57 -6.00 6.36 2.20
N ASP A 58 -7.17 5.76 2.45
CA ASP A 58 -7.68 5.52 3.79
C ASP A 58 -6.77 4.56 4.58
N ILE A 59 -6.33 3.49 3.92
CA ILE A 59 -5.34 2.55 4.46
C ILE A 59 -3.98 3.24 4.66
N THR A 60 -3.52 4.03 3.69
CA THR A 60 -2.23 4.74 3.80
C THR A 60 -2.22 5.69 5.01
N LEU A 61 -3.33 6.40 5.22
CA LEU A 61 -3.50 7.30 6.36
C LEU A 61 -3.51 6.53 7.67
N GLU A 62 -4.20 5.40 7.74
CA GLU A 62 -4.23 4.53 8.92
C GLU A 62 -2.84 3.98 9.27
N ILE A 63 -2.08 3.50 8.27
CA ILE A 63 -0.70 3.02 8.46
C ILE A 63 0.18 4.14 9.02
N ARG A 64 0.08 5.35 8.46
CA ARG A 64 0.85 6.51 8.93
C ARG A 64 0.46 6.94 10.33
N ASN A 65 -0.83 6.85 10.68
CA ASN A 65 -1.35 7.28 11.98
C ASN A 65 -1.19 6.22 13.08
N ARG A 66 -0.78 4.99 12.72
CA ARG A 66 -0.34 3.95 13.67
C ARG A 66 0.99 4.34 14.34
N ASN A 67 0.89 5.27 15.27
CA ASN A 67 1.89 5.52 16.31
C ASN A 67 1.74 4.43 17.39
N TYR A 68 2.32 3.26 17.13
CA TYR A 68 2.76 2.36 18.20
C TYR A 68 4.17 2.75 18.58
#